data_AF-A0AA95IWD4-F1
#
_entry.id   AF-A0AA95IWD4-F1
#
_cell.length_a   1.000
_cell.length_b   1.000
_cell.length_c   1.000
_cell.angle_alpha   90.00
_cell.angle_beta   90.00
_cell.angle_gamma   90.00
#
_symmetry.space_group_name_H-M   'P 1'
#
loop_
_entity.id
_entity.type
_entity.pdbx_description
1 polymer ?
#
loop_
_entity_poly.entity_id
_entity_poly.type
_entity_poly.pdbx_seq_one_letter_code
_entity_poly.pdbx_strand_id
1 'polypeptide(L)'
;MYYTNLMNFCVFIRAKVSNENNLPKEKTDKNMNTQESVENSHDANKLLLYRCIYMDAKSGFIKLAQRDEITFYRKIFYNRVIKDSSHHQELYESASELWKIYSFHIKSKEKLVSRFLNNLKDNFNQISPSHAIKYKRLIKKIILPLKYLIKHSAFQEEQECRMIRIASLNDKDVQMNFNLKWLYIEYEPAVKEHLSKIYLAPEAIKQQHLFVKLLGDAKKVRVSNNPFRNPT
;
A
#
# COMPACT_ATOMS: atom_id res chain seq x y z
N MET A 1 -4.69 -31.64 -4.08
CA MET A 1 -5.97 -31.30 -4.73
C MET A 1 -6.47 -29.99 -4.14
N TYR A 2 -6.14 -28.85 -4.75
CA TYR A 2 -6.61 -27.53 -4.28
C TYR A 2 -7.31 -26.81 -5.43
N TYR A 3 -8.59 -27.09 -5.58
CA TYR A 3 -9.52 -26.17 -6.23
C TYR A 3 -10.18 -25.35 -5.12
N THR A 4 -9.97 -24.04 -5.14
CA THR A 4 -11.08 -23.11 -4.92
C THR A 4 -10.90 -21.94 -5.87
N ASN A 5 -11.86 -21.84 -6.80
CA ASN A 5 -12.16 -20.65 -7.59
C ASN A 5 -12.22 -19.43 -6.65
N LEU A 6 -11.14 -18.65 -6.61
CA LEU A 6 -11.14 -17.32 -6.04
C LEU A 6 -11.32 -16.33 -7.19
N MET A 7 -12.56 -16.23 -7.69
CA MET A 7 -13.05 -14.96 -8.24
C MET A 7 -13.23 -13.98 -7.07
N ASN A 8 -12.13 -13.66 -6.40
CA ASN A 8 -12.05 -12.52 -5.51
C ASN A 8 -11.61 -11.36 -6.39
N PHE A 9 -12.57 -10.55 -6.81
CA PHE A 9 -12.32 -9.36 -7.61
C PHE A 9 -11.53 -8.35 -6.78
N CYS A 10 -10.20 -8.37 -6.94
CA CYS A 10 -9.39 -7.18 -6.66
C CYS A 10 -9.70 -6.17 -7.74
N VAL A 11 -10.33 -5.06 -7.37
CA VAL A 11 -10.51 -3.93 -8.28
C VAL A 11 -9.12 -3.31 -8.51
N PHE A 12 -8.66 -3.30 -9.75
CA PHE A 12 -7.43 -2.60 -10.10
C PHE A 12 -7.69 -1.10 -9.98
N ILE A 13 -6.82 -0.38 -9.30
CA ILE A 13 -6.94 1.07 -9.17
C ILE A 13 -6.21 1.69 -10.36
N ARG A 14 -6.94 2.33 -11.28
CA ARG A 14 -6.35 3.06 -12.41
C ARG A 14 -6.26 4.53 -12.04
N ALA A 15 -5.07 5.10 -12.04
CA ALA A 15 -4.90 6.53 -11.87
C ALA A 15 -5.25 7.27 -13.17
N LYS A 16 -6.00 8.36 -13.07
CA LYS A 16 -6.27 9.24 -14.21
C LYS A 16 -5.00 10.02 -14.57
N VAL A 17 -4.72 10.14 -15.87
CA VAL A 17 -3.66 11.02 -16.39
C VAL A 17 -4.37 12.26 -16.92
N SER A 18 -4.28 13.37 -16.20
CA SER A 18 -4.70 14.67 -16.72
C SER A 18 -3.61 15.21 -17.66
N ASN A 19 -4.05 15.64 -18.84
CA ASN A 19 -3.28 16.52 -19.71
C ASN A 19 -3.78 17.96 -19.48
N GLU A 20 -2.84 18.90 -19.58
CA GLU A 20 -2.99 20.36 -19.72
C GLU A 20 -3.09 21.23 -18.44
N ASN A 21 -1.97 21.93 -18.20
CA ASN A 21 -1.81 23.38 -18.05
C ASN A 21 -2.89 24.15 -17.28
N ASN A 22 -2.55 24.65 -16.08
CA ASN A 22 -2.64 26.06 -15.69
C ASN A 22 -2.12 26.29 -14.24
N LEU A 23 -1.16 27.21 -14.10
CA LEU A 23 -0.81 27.89 -12.83
C LEU A 23 -1.82 29.06 -12.66
N PRO A 24 -2.24 29.51 -11.44
CA PRO A 24 -1.37 30.38 -10.61
C PRO A 24 -1.59 30.40 -9.05
N LYS A 25 -0.47 30.68 -8.35
CA LYS A 25 -0.20 31.67 -7.26
C LYS A 25 -0.87 31.63 -5.85
N GLU A 26 0.03 31.74 -4.84
CA GLU A 26 -0.07 32.21 -3.43
C GLU A 26 -0.94 33.49 -3.23
N LYS A 27 -1.53 33.85 -2.06
CA LYS A 27 -0.97 33.99 -0.69
C LYS A 27 -2.03 34.46 0.36
N THR A 28 -1.85 34.12 1.67
CA THR A 28 -2.17 34.86 2.95
C THR A 28 -3.60 35.33 3.29
N ASP A 29 -4.13 35.44 4.53
CA ASP A 29 -3.74 35.15 5.94
C ASP A 29 -5.00 35.38 6.86
N LYS A 30 -5.05 34.68 8.02
CA LYS A 30 -5.61 35.07 9.36
C LYS A 30 -7.12 35.06 9.74
N ASN A 31 -7.38 34.17 10.72
CA ASN A 31 -8.00 34.38 12.06
C ASN A 31 -9.44 33.92 12.40
N MET A 32 -9.45 32.96 13.37
CA MET A 32 -10.22 32.82 14.61
C MET A 32 -11.67 32.25 14.66
N ASN A 33 -11.71 31.07 15.31
CA ASN A 33 -12.64 30.56 16.33
C ASN A 33 -13.95 29.81 15.98
N THR A 34 -13.89 28.52 16.37
CA THR A 34 -14.91 27.67 17.02
C THR A 34 -16.14 27.24 16.22
N GLN A 35 -16.13 26.00 15.72
CA GLN A 35 -16.99 24.89 16.19
C GLN A 35 -16.80 23.66 15.30
N GLU A 36 -16.85 22.49 15.92
CA GLU A 36 -16.84 21.18 15.27
C GLU A 36 -17.93 21.08 14.19
N SER A 37 -17.52 20.77 12.97
CA SER A 37 -18.07 19.71 12.11
C SER A 37 -17.69 19.97 10.65
N VAL A 38 -17.77 18.88 9.88
CA VAL A 38 -17.77 18.85 8.41
C VAL A 38 -16.38 18.76 7.77
N GLU A 39 -15.96 17.51 7.60
CA GLU A 39 -15.36 16.97 6.38
C GLU A 39 -14.86 18.03 5.38
N ASN A 40 -13.55 18.26 5.39
CA ASN A 40 -12.89 18.89 4.25
C ASN A 40 -13.14 18.01 3.02
N SER A 41 -13.99 18.51 2.12
CA SER A 41 -14.44 17.91 0.87
C SER A 41 -13.34 17.62 -0.17
N HIS A 42 -12.06 17.86 0.18
CA HIS A 42 -10.90 17.49 -0.62
C HIS A 42 -10.33 16.08 -0.32
N ASP A 43 -10.80 15.39 0.73
CA ASP A 43 -10.28 14.07 1.11
C ASP A 43 -11.20 12.89 0.78
N ALA A 44 -12.44 13.15 0.34
CA ALA A 44 -13.44 12.11 0.03
C ALA A 44 -13.00 11.15 -1.10
N ASN A 45 -12.04 11.55 -1.92
CA ASN A 45 -11.57 10.78 -3.07
C ASN A 45 -10.23 10.05 -2.82
N LYS A 46 -9.58 10.25 -1.67
CA LYS A 46 -8.34 9.53 -1.33
C LYS A 46 -8.66 8.23 -0.60
N LEU A 47 -8.10 7.14 -1.10
CA LEU A 47 -8.22 5.83 -0.48
C LEU A 47 -7.13 5.69 0.57
N LEU A 48 -7.52 5.16 1.72
CA LEU A 48 -6.59 4.89 2.80
C LEU A 48 -5.59 3.79 2.37
N LEU A 49 -4.31 4.05 2.60
CA LEU A 49 -3.25 3.09 2.38
C LEU A 49 -2.95 2.35 3.69
N TYR A 50 -3.16 1.05 3.68
CA TYR A 50 -2.94 0.18 4.83
C TYR A 50 -1.69 -0.67 4.65
N ARG A 51 -0.96 -0.93 5.74
CA ARG A 51 0.12 -1.91 5.75
C ARG A 51 -0.47 -3.32 5.84
N CYS A 52 0.08 -4.26 5.07
CA CYS A 52 -0.26 -5.66 5.23
C CYS A 52 0.20 -6.19 6.60
N ILE A 53 -0.54 -7.18 7.10
CA ILE A 53 -0.25 -7.90 8.34
C ILE A 53 0.20 -9.31 7.93
N TYR A 54 1.44 -9.65 8.21
CA TYR A 54 1.97 -10.99 8.01
C TYR A 54 1.72 -11.82 9.26
N MET A 55 1.08 -12.97 9.09
CA MET A 55 0.70 -13.83 10.19
C MET A 55 1.03 -15.30 9.89
N ASP A 56 1.50 -16.02 10.91
CA ASP A 56 1.44 -17.48 10.94
C ASP A 56 0.42 -17.91 12.00
N ALA A 57 -0.67 -18.53 11.56
CA ALA A 57 -1.76 -18.94 12.43
C ALA A 57 -1.34 -20.04 13.42
N LYS A 58 -0.30 -20.82 13.12
CA LYS A 58 0.17 -21.91 13.98
C LYS A 58 0.97 -21.37 15.17
N SER A 59 1.99 -20.55 14.91
CA SER A 59 2.82 -19.96 15.97
C SER A 59 2.19 -18.73 16.63
N GLY A 60 1.19 -18.10 16.00
CA GLY A 60 0.67 -16.80 16.42
C GLY A 60 1.62 -15.64 16.09
N PHE A 61 2.65 -15.88 15.27
CA PHE A 61 3.56 -14.84 14.82
C PHE A 61 2.81 -13.77 14.03
N ILE A 62 3.07 -12.50 14.34
CA ILE A 62 2.48 -11.33 13.69
C ILE A 62 3.60 -10.33 13.40
N LYS A 63 3.60 -9.79 12.19
CA LYS A 63 4.51 -8.72 11.76
C LYS A 63 3.80 -7.77 10.80
N LEU A 64 4.13 -6.49 10.85
CA LEU A 64 3.61 -5.51 9.90
C LEU A 64 4.54 -5.34 8.71
N ALA A 65 3.97 -5.03 7.55
CA ALA A 65 4.74 -4.60 6.40
C ALA A 65 5.53 -3.33 6.74
N GLN A 66 6.85 -3.43 6.65
CA GLN A 66 7.79 -2.38 7.00
C GLN A 66 8.92 -2.32 5.98
N ARG A 67 9.56 -1.16 5.87
CA ARG A 67 10.73 -0.98 5.02
C ARG A 67 11.91 -1.74 5.60
N ASP A 68 12.82 -2.19 4.74
CA ASP A 68 14.13 -2.67 5.20
C ASP A 68 15.05 -1.53 5.63
N GLU A 69 15.90 -1.86 6.59
CA GLU A 69 16.98 -1.01 7.09
C GLU A 69 17.81 -0.40 5.95
N ILE A 70 18.22 -1.22 4.98
CA ILE A 70 19.04 -0.78 3.84
C ILE A 70 18.40 0.35 3.03
N THR A 71 17.07 0.48 3.04
CA THR A 71 16.38 1.55 2.32
C THR A 71 16.62 2.93 2.95
N PHE A 72 16.96 2.99 4.24
CA PHE A 72 17.31 4.23 4.94
C PHE A 72 18.70 4.70 4.53
N TYR A 73 19.68 3.80 4.55
CA TYR A 73 21.03 4.07 4.06
C TYR A 73 20.99 4.52 2.60
N ARG A 74 20.37 3.72 1.71
CA ARG A 74 20.23 4.09 0.29
C ARG A 74 19.63 5.48 0.14
N LYS A 75 18.55 5.81 0.85
CA LYS A 75 17.92 7.13 0.74
C LYS A 75 18.89 8.27 1.09
N ILE A 76 19.68 8.13 2.15
CA ILE A 76 20.66 9.16 2.54
C ILE A 76 21.79 9.26 1.51
N PHE A 77 22.37 8.13 1.11
CA PHE A 77 23.50 8.08 0.17
C PHE A 77 23.13 8.46 -1.28
N TYR A 78 21.88 8.27 -1.71
CA TYR A 78 21.42 8.72 -3.03
C TYR A 78 21.01 10.19 -3.05
N ASN A 79 20.46 10.72 -1.95
CA ASN A 79 19.98 12.12 -1.89
C ASN A 79 21.11 13.11 -1.62
N ARG A 80 22.12 12.71 -0.85
CA ARG A 80 23.37 13.47 -0.69
C ARG A 80 24.29 12.91 -1.76
N VAL A 81 24.50 13.65 -2.86
CA VAL A 81 25.48 13.29 -3.90
C VAL A 81 26.86 13.36 -3.27
N ILE A 82 27.27 12.32 -2.55
CA ILE A 82 28.55 12.30 -1.85
C ILE A 82 29.61 11.94 -2.90
N LYS A 83 30.35 12.96 -3.33
CA LYS A 83 31.58 12.80 -4.12
C LYS A 83 32.81 12.51 -3.23
N ASP A 84 32.67 12.53 -1.91
CA ASP A 84 33.81 12.52 -0.99
C ASP A 84 33.65 11.54 0.19
N SER A 85 34.62 10.64 0.33
CA SER A 85 34.62 9.48 1.22
C SER A 85 34.61 9.86 2.72
N SER A 86 34.94 11.11 3.03
CA SER A 86 35.20 11.66 4.37
C SER A 86 33.99 11.64 5.31
N HIS A 87 32.76 11.74 4.79
CA HIS A 87 31.54 11.84 5.61
C HIS A 87 30.75 10.53 5.74
N HIS A 88 31.32 9.40 5.31
CA HIS A 88 30.62 8.10 5.30
C HIS A 88 30.10 7.68 6.68
N GLN A 89 30.89 7.92 7.73
CA GLN A 89 30.55 7.53 9.10
C GLN A 89 29.33 8.29 9.62
N GLU A 90 29.29 9.62 9.46
CA GLU A 90 28.17 10.45 9.90
C GLU A 90 26.87 10.11 9.15
N LEU A 91 26.96 9.79 7.85
CA LEU A 91 25.81 9.37 7.05
C LEU A 91 25.28 8.01 7.48
N TYR A 92 26.18 7.10 7.81
CA TYR A 92 25.85 5.79 8.34
C TYR A 92 25.12 5.92 9.68
N GLU A 93 25.67 6.71 10.61
CA GLU A 93 25.06 6.96 11.92
C GLU A 93 23.68 7.61 11.79
N SER A 94 23.56 8.60 10.90
CA SER A 94 22.27 9.25 10.60
C SER A 94 21.23 8.25 10.06
N ALA A 95 21.62 7.36 9.14
CA ALA A 95 20.73 6.33 8.60
C ALA A 95 20.33 5.31 9.67
N SER A 96 21.29 4.89 10.49
CA SER A 96 21.08 3.96 11.59
C SER A 96 20.09 4.51 12.60
N GLU A 97 20.23 5.78 12.98
CA GLU A 97 19.34 6.41 13.96
C GLU A 97 17.90 6.56 13.44
N LEU A 98 17.75 6.99 12.18
CA LEU A 98 16.42 7.03 11.54
C LEU A 98 15.77 5.64 11.45
N TRP A 99 16.56 4.60 11.18
CA TRP A 99 16.07 3.23 11.19
C TRP A 99 15.60 2.80 12.59
N LYS A 100 16.36 3.08 13.64
CA LYS A 100 15.99 2.75 15.03
C LYS A 100 14.66 3.40 15.40
N ILE A 101 14.51 4.71 15.14
CA ILE A 101 13.28 5.46 15.41
C ILE A 101 12.10 4.83 14.65
N TYR A 102 12.26 4.61 13.34
CA TYR A 102 11.22 3.98 12.51
C TYR A 102 10.84 2.58 13.01
N SER A 103 11.83 1.73 13.27
CA SER A 103 11.65 0.35 13.74
C SER A 103 10.92 0.33 15.08
N PHE A 104 11.27 1.24 16.00
CA PHE A 104 10.58 1.38 17.28
C PHE A 104 9.09 1.73 17.10
N HIS A 105 8.78 2.69 16.22
CA HIS A 105 7.39 3.05 15.92
C HIS A 105 6.62 1.88 15.30
N ILE A 106 7.19 1.15 14.34
CA ILE A 106 6.55 -0.01 13.73
C ILE A 106 6.30 -1.11 14.76
N LYS A 107 7.31 -1.47 15.58
CA LYS A 107 7.15 -2.47 16.65
C LYS A 107 6.05 -2.09 17.64
N SER A 108 5.91 -0.81 17.95
CA SER A 108 4.84 -0.32 18.81
C SER A 108 3.45 -0.51 18.16
N LYS A 109 3.33 -0.27 16.85
CA LYS A 109 2.09 -0.53 16.10
C LYS A 109 1.82 -2.03 15.95
N GLU A 110 2.84 -2.86 15.76
CA GLU A 110 2.72 -4.33 15.73
C GLU A 110 2.12 -4.85 17.04
N LYS A 111 2.62 -4.39 18.19
CA LYS A 111 2.05 -4.75 19.51
C LYS A 111 0.58 -4.37 19.63
N LEU A 112 0.18 -3.20 19.13
CA LEU A 112 -1.23 -2.78 19.14
C LEU A 112 -2.09 -3.68 18.23
N VAL A 113 -1.61 -3.98 17.03
CA VAL A 113 -2.31 -4.86 16.09
C VAL A 113 -2.49 -6.26 16.69
N SER A 114 -1.44 -6.83 17.27
CA SER A 114 -1.53 -8.13 17.96
C SER A 114 -2.56 -8.10 19.09
N ARG A 115 -2.59 -7.03 19.89
CA ARG A 115 -3.60 -6.86 20.95
C ARG A 115 -5.02 -6.81 20.38
N PHE A 116 -5.25 -6.02 19.34
CA PHE A 116 -6.59 -5.91 18.73
C PHE A 116 -7.04 -7.21 18.07
N LEU A 117 -6.13 -7.94 17.41
CA LEU A 117 -6.45 -9.24 16.81
C LEU A 117 -6.76 -10.30 17.87
N ASN A 118 -6.04 -10.31 18.99
CA ASN A 118 -6.35 -11.19 20.12
C ASN A 118 -7.69 -10.84 20.74
N ASN A 119 -7.97 -9.56 21.00
CA ASN A 119 -9.28 -9.12 21.49
C ASN A 119 -10.41 -9.52 20.54
N LEU A 120 -10.20 -9.41 19.22
CA LEU A 120 -11.18 -9.83 18.22
C LEU A 120 -11.40 -11.34 18.25
N LYS A 121 -10.33 -12.14 18.41
CA LYS A 121 -10.41 -13.60 18.58
C LYS A 121 -11.18 -13.96 19.85
N ASP A 122 -10.89 -13.32 20.96
CA ASP A 122 -11.53 -13.58 22.25
C ASP A 122 -13.02 -13.20 22.22
N ASN A 123 -13.34 -12.05 21.65
CA ASN A 123 -14.73 -11.63 21.42
C ASN A 123 -15.48 -12.61 20.52
N PHE A 124 -14.84 -13.10 19.45
CA PHE A 124 -15.45 -14.11 18.57
C PHE A 124 -15.72 -15.42 19.31
N ASN A 125 -14.80 -15.87 20.16
CA ASN A 125 -14.96 -17.10 20.96
C ASN A 125 -16.06 -16.99 22.03
N GLN A 126 -16.39 -15.77 22.47
CA GLN A 126 -17.49 -15.52 23.41
C GLN A 126 -18.88 -15.56 22.74
N ILE A 127 -18.95 -15.53 21.41
CA ILE A 127 -20.23 -15.64 20.68
C ILE A 127 -20.73 -17.08 20.79
N SER A 128 -21.95 -17.26 21.32
CA SER A 128 -22.55 -18.59 21.40
C SER A 128 -22.69 -19.24 20.00
N PRO A 129 -22.57 -20.57 19.88
CA PRO A 129 -22.67 -21.25 18.58
C PRO A 129 -23.96 -20.93 17.81
N SER A 130 -25.09 -20.82 18.51
CA SER A 130 -26.38 -20.46 17.91
C SER A 130 -26.37 -19.05 17.30
N HIS A 131 -25.79 -18.07 18.01
CA HIS A 131 -25.63 -16.70 17.51
C HIS A 131 -24.60 -16.62 16.39
N ALA A 132 -23.50 -17.37 16.47
CA ALA A 132 -22.48 -17.42 15.42
C ALA A 132 -23.09 -17.92 14.09
N ILE A 133 -23.96 -18.93 14.14
CA ILE A 133 -24.71 -19.41 12.97
C ILE A 133 -25.68 -18.34 12.48
N LYS A 134 -26.49 -17.76 13.39
CA LYS A 134 -27.49 -16.72 13.06
C LYS A 134 -26.86 -15.50 12.38
N TYR A 135 -25.70 -15.04 12.86
CA TYR A 135 -25.04 -13.82 12.38
C TYR A 135 -23.83 -14.08 11.48
N LYS A 136 -23.63 -15.32 11.02
CA LYS A 136 -22.49 -15.72 10.17
C LYS A 136 -22.22 -14.76 9.01
N ARG A 137 -23.28 -14.30 8.33
CA ARG A 137 -23.17 -13.36 7.21
C ARG A 137 -22.65 -11.99 7.64
N LEU A 138 -23.13 -11.48 8.77
CA LEU A 138 -22.70 -10.19 9.32
C LEU A 138 -21.25 -10.24 9.77
N ILE A 139 -20.86 -11.29 10.51
CA ILE A 139 -19.48 -11.50 10.97
C ILE A 139 -18.52 -11.56 9.77
N LYS A 140 -18.88 -12.32 8.72
CA LYS A 140 -18.09 -12.35 7.48
C LYS A 140 -17.91 -10.98 6.84
N LYS A 141 -18.94 -10.13 6.85
CA LYS A 141 -18.84 -8.76 6.32
C LYS A 141 -17.89 -7.90 7.15
N ILE A 142 -17.95 -8.00 8.48
CA ILE A 142 -17.08 -7.24 9.39
C ILE A 142 -15.60 -7.65 9.23
N ILE A 143 -15.32 -8.94 9.06
CA ILE A 143 -13.95 -9.46 8.92
C ILE A 143 -13.39 -9.26 7.51
N LEU A 144 -14.25 -9.02 6.50
CA LEU A 144 -13.85 -8.97 5.09
C LEU A 144 -12.68 -8.02 4.81
N PRO A 145 -12.63 -6.77 5.32
CA PRO A 145 -11.48 -5.89 5.11
C PRO A 145 -10.16 -6.48 5.65
N LEU A 146 -10.19 -7.10 6.83
CA LEU A 146 -9.01 -7.74 7.44
C LEU A 146 -8.50 -8.91 6.59
N LYS A 147 -9.41 -9.68 5.98
CA LYS A 147 -9.02 -10.77 5.06
C LYS A 147 -8.17 -10.28 3.89
N TYR A 148 -8.38 -9.04 3.43
CA TYR A 148 -7.58 -8.45 2.36
C TYR A 148 -6.27 -7.81 2.86
N LEU A 149 -6.12 -7.55 4.16
CA LEU A 149 -4.89 -7.01 4.74
C LEU A 149 -3.93 -8.09 5.24
N ILE A 150 -4.45 -9.24 5.63
CA ILE A 150 -3.67 -10.33 6.21
C ILE A 150 -3.06 -11.21 5.09
N LYS A 151 -1.77 -11.51 5.23
CA LYS A 151 -1.02 -12.47 4.41
C LYS A 151 -0.33 -13.50 5.29
N HIS A 152 0.01 -14.64 4.69
CA HIS A 152 0.86 -15.62 5.34
C HIS A 152 2.28 -15.04 5.57
N SER A 153 2.91 -15.42 6.68
CA SER A 153 4.25 -14.94 7.09
C SER A 153 5.34 -15.17 6.04
N ALA A 154 5.22 -16.21 5.23
CA ALA A 154 6.14 -16.53 4.12
C ALA A 154 6.28 -15.40 3.08
N PHE A 155 5.35 -14.44 3.03
CA PHE A 155 5.38 -13.31 2.09
C PHE A 155 5.93 -12.01 2.68
N GLN A 156 6.57 -12.07 3.86
CA GLN A 156 7.05 -10.88 4.58
C GLN A 156 7.92 -9.95 3.73
N GLU A 157 8.75 -10.52 2.84
CA GLU A 157 9.68 -9.78 1.98
C GLU A 157 8.99 -8.88 0.95
N GLU A 158 7.70 -9.11 0.65
CA GLU A 158 6.95 -8.29 -0.30
C GLU A 158 6.69 -6.86 0.22
N GLN A 159 6.75 -6.65 1.55
CA GLN A 159 6.57 -5.35 2.21
C GLN A 159 5.33 -4.58 1.71
N GLU A 160 4.25 -5.29 1.41
CA GLU A 160 3.11 -4.75 0.69
C GLU A 160 2.27 -3.77 1.54
N CYS A 161 1.76 -2.73 0.89
CA CYS A 161 0.67 -1.90 1.37
C CYS A 161 -0.50 -1.97 0.38
N ARG A 162 -1.73 -1.84 0.88
CA ARG A 162 -2.97 -1.98 0.09
C ARG A 162 -3.86 -0.77 0.29
N MET A 163 -4.39 -0.25 -0.81
CA MET A 163 -5.63 0.52 -0.78
C MET A 163 -6.79 -0.46 -0.94
N ILE A 164 -7.78 -0.36 -0.07
CA ILE A 164 -8.94 -1.27 -0.08
C ILE A 164 -10.20 -0.44 -0.26
N ARG A 165 -11.00 -0.79 -1.26
CA ARG A 165 -12.36 -0.33 -1.43
C ARG A 165 -13.27 -1.53 -1.67
N ILE A 166 -14.30 -1.67 -0.84
CA ILE A 166 -15.33 -2.70 -0.99
C ILE A 166 -16.55 -2.00 -1.59
N ALA A 167 -16.86 -2.31 -2.84
CA ALA A 167 -17.94 -1.70 -3.61
C ALA A 167 -18.81 -2.77 -4.29
N SER A 168 -20.05 -2.41 -4.63
CA SER A 168 -20.89 -3.21 -5.53
C SER A 168 -20.39 -3.07 -6.96
N LEU A 169 -20.65 -4.06 -7.82
CA LEU A 169 -20.39 -3.91 -9.27
C LEU A 169 -21.23 -2.79 -9.91
N ASN A 170 -22.36 -2.45 -9.29
CA ASN A 170 -23.23 -1.36 -9.74
C ASN A 170 -22.85 -0.01 -9.11
N ASP A 171 -21.75 0.06 -8.36
CA ASP A 171 -21.25 1.34 -7.83
C ASP A 171 -20.80 2.22 -9.01
N LYS A 172 -21.22 3.49 -9.00
CA LYS A 172 -20.96 4.48 -10.05
C LYS A 172 -19.47 4.69 -10.35
N ASP A 173 -18.61 4.45 -9.36
CA ASP A 173 -17.16 4.65 -9.53
C ASP A 173 -16.47 3.39 -10.08
N VAL A 174 -17.18 2.25 -10.14
CA VAL A 174 -16.66 0.99 -10.70
C VAL A 174 -16.81 1.04 -12.22
N GLN A 175 -15.67 1.03 -12.89
CA GLN A 175 -15.56 1.08 -14.34
C GLN A 175 -15.29 -0.32 -14.90
N MET A 176 -16.02 -0.69 -15.95
CA MET A 176 -15.85 -1.94 -16.68
C MET A 176 -15.52 -1.65 -18.14
N ASN A 177 -14.43 -2.22 -18.63
CA ASN A 177 -14.10 -2.22 -20.05
C ASN A 177 -14.05 -3.66 -20.53
N PHE A 178 -15.11 -4.11 -21.22
CA PHE A 178 -15.24 -5.49 -21.69
C PHE A 178 -14.21 -5.86 -22.75
N ASN A 179 -13.84 -4.92 -23.63
CA ASN A 179 -12.87 -5.16 -24.70
C ASN A 179 -11.48 -5.45 -24.15
N LEU A 180 -11.09 -4.70 -23.12
CA LEU A 180 -9.81 -4.88 -22.43
C LEU A 180 -9.89 -5.89 -21.28
N LYS A 181 -11.10 -6.39 -20.97
CA LYS A 181 -11.40 -7.24 -19.81
C LYS A 181 -10.91 -6.62 -18.50
N TRP A 182 -11.12 -5.32 -18.33
CA TRP A 182 -10.71 -4.57 -17.14
C TRP A 182 -11.90 -4.24 -16.25
N LEU A 183 -11.68 -4.37 -14.94
CA LEU A 183 -12.57 -3.91 -13.87
C LEU A 183 -11.72 -3.04 -12.93
N TYR A 184 -12.03 -1.75 -12.88
CA TYR A 184 -11.19 -0.78 -12.18
C TYR A 184 -11.99 0.35 -11.53
N ILE A 185 -11.37 1.05 -10.58
CA ILE A 185 -11.86 2.32 -10.04
C ILE A 185 -10.86 3.39 -10.43
N GLU A 186 -11.36 4.55 -10.88
CA GLU A 186 -10.51 5.72 -11.11
C GLU A 186 -10.07 6.31 -9.77
N TYR A 187 -8.75 6.33 -9.54
CA TYR A 187 -8.18 7.07 -8.43
C TYR A 187 -7.91 8.49 -8.86
N GLU A 188 -8.63 9.41 -8.22
CA GLU A 188 -8.60 10.82 -8.56
C GLU A 188 -7.20 11.43 -8.39
N PRO A 189 -6.43 11.17 -7.31
CA PRO A 189 -5.06 11.67 -7.23
C PRO A 189 -4.17 11.13 -8.35
N ALA A 190 -3.43 12.03 -8.99
CA ALA A 190 -2.49 11.71 -10.06
C ALA A 190 -1.30 10.89 -9.51
N VAL A 191 -1.43 9.56 -9.53
CA VAL A 191 -0.35 8.64 -9.09
C VAL A 191 0.92 8.86 -9.90
N LYS A 192 0.77 9.18 -11.19
CA LYS A 192 1.88 9.44 -12.12
C LYS A 192 2.87 10.49 -11.60
N GLU A 193 2.38 11.56 -10.99
CA GLU A 193 3.20 12.66 -10.46
C GLU A 193 4.03 12.21 -9.26
N HIS A 194 3.49 11.28 -8.48
CA HIS A 194 4.09 10.74 -7.26
C HIS A 194 4.97 9.51 -7.50
N LEU A 195 5.00 8.98 -8.74
CA LEU A 195 5.87 7.87 -9.11
C LEU A 195 7.29 8.35 -9.42
N SER A 196 8.25 7.85 -8.63
CA SER A 196 9.67 8.11 -8.86
C SER A 196 10.25 7.18 -9.95
N LYS A 197 10.04 5.87 -9.82
CA LYS A 197 10.53 4.84 -10.75
C LYS A 197 9.57 3.64 -10.80
N ILE A 198 9.47 3.00 -11.96
CA ILE A 198 8.85 1.70 -12.18
C ILE A 198 9.95 0.72 -12.57
N TYR A 199 10.03 -0.41 -11.87
CA TYR A 199 10.94 -1.51 -12.20
C TYR A 199 10.14 -2.66 -12.80
N LEU A 200 10.41 -2.96 -14.07
CA LEU A 200 9.77 -4.04 -14.80
C LEU A 200 10.53 -5.34 -14.55
N ALA A 201 9.79 -6.40 -14.22
CA ALA A 201 10.33 -7.76 -14.23
C ALA A 201 10.70 -8.18 -15.68
N PRO A 202 11.59 -9.15 -15.88
CA PRO A 202 12.03 -9.57 -17.21
C PRO A 202 10.88 -9.89 -18.18
N GLU A 203 9.84 -10.56 -17.71
CA GLU A 203 8.65 -10.89 -18.53
C GLU A 203 7.82 -9.65 -18.93
N ALA A 204 7.88 -8.59 -18.13
CA ALA A 204 7.14 -7.34 -18.35
C ALA A 204 7.88 -6.35 -19.28
N ILE A 205 9.09 -6.69 -19.74
CA ILE A 205 9.88 -5.84 -20.65
C ILE A 205 9.12 -5.60 -21.97
N LYS A 206 8.34 -6.58 -22.45
CA LYS A 206 7.56 -6.46 -23.69
C LYS A 206 6.59 -5.26 -23.65
N GLN A 207 6.13 -4.87 -22.47
CA GLN A 207 5.23 -3.74 -22.24
C GLN A 207 5.96 -2.44 -21.86
N GLN A 208 7.30 -2.40 -21.89
CA GLN A 208 8.08 -1.22 -21.48
C GLN A 208 7.67 0.06 -22.22
N HIS A 209 7.50 -0.02 -23.55
CA HIS A 209 7.11 1.12 -24.38
C HIS A 209 5.78 1.74 -23.93
N LEU A 210 4.83 0.91 -23.47
CA LEU A 210 3.54 1.38 -22.95
C LEU A 210 3.74 2.21 -21.68
N PHE A 211 4.56 1.74 -20.73
CA PHE A 211 4.85 2.48 -19.50
C PHE A 211 5.58 3.79 -19.77
N VAL A 212 6.54 3.81 -20.71
CA VAL A 212 7.22 5.04 -21.12
C VAL A 212 6.21 6.04 -21.69
N LYS A 213 5.30 5.60 -22.57
CA LYS A 213 4.25 6.44 -23.13
C LYS A 213 3.31 6.99 -22.05
N LEU A 214 2.87 6.13 -21.12
CA LEU A 214 1.97 6.55 -20.03
C LEU A 214 2.64 7.55 -19.07
N LEU A 215 3.92 7.35 -18.75
CA LEU A 215 4.65 8.21 -17.84
C LEU A 215 5.21 9.47 -18.50
N GLY A 216 5.37 9.49 -19.83
CA GLY A 216 6.00 10.61 -20.56
C GLY A 216 7.48 10.82 -20.23
N ASP A 217 8.10 9.89 -19.49
CA ASP A 217 9.50 9.97 -19.09
C ASP A 217 10.13 8.57 -19.06
N ALA A 218 10.99 8.29 -20.05
CA ALA A 218 11.71 7.03 -20.15
C ALA A 218 12.65 6.77 -18.96
N LYS A 219 13.15 7.83 -18.28
CA LYS A 219 14.07 7.69 -17.14
C LYS A 219 13.39 7.09 -15.91
N LYS A 220 12.06 7.18 -15.83
CA LYS A 220 11.26 6.58 -14.76
C LYS A 220 11.04 5.08 -14.94
N VAL A 221 11.25 4.51 -16.14
CA VAL A 221 11.06 3.08 -16.38
C VAL A 221 12.41 2.36 -16.41
N ARG A 222 12.56 1.31 -15.61
CA ARG A 222 13.79 0.51 -15.49
C ARG A 222 13.47 -0.97 -15.61
N VAL A 223 14.41 -1.73 -16.16
CA VAL A 223 14.37 -3.18 -16.04
C VAL A 223 14.96 -3.56 -14.67
N SER A 224 14.31 -4.47 -13.98
CA SER A 224 14.78 -4.97 -12.70
C SER A 224 16.02 -5.83 -12.91
N ASN A 225 17.14 -5.45 -12.30
CA ASN A 225 18.39 -6.24 -12.30
C ASN A 225 18.37 -7.29 -11.17
N ASN A 226 17.20 -7.85 -10.83
CA ASN A 226 17.11 -8.85 -9.77
C ASN A 226 17.88 -10.11 -10.23
N PRO A 227 19.01 -10.47 -9.59
CA PRO A 227 19.86 -11.56 -10.04
C PRO A 227 19.15 -12.93 -9.98
N PHE A 228 18.11 -13.06 -9.16
CA PHE A 228 17.33 -14.30 -9.01
C PHE A 228 16.23 -14.46 -10.06
N ARG A 229 16.08 -13.51 -10.99
CA ARG A 229 15.03 -13.54 -12.02
C ARG A 229 15.58 -13.54 -13.44
N ASN A 230 16.90 -13.58 -13.61
CA ASN A 230 17.48 -13.80 -14.92
C ASN A 230 17.35 -15.29 -15.27
N PRO A 231 16.83 -15.65 -16.46
CA PRO A 231 16.93 -17.02 -16.92
C PRO A 231 18.42 -17.36 -17.04
N THR A 232 18.85 -18.37 -16.29
CA THR A 232 20.11 -19.10 -16.55
C THR A 232 20.05 -19.79 -17.90
#